data_AF-A0A1C5E2J7-F1
#
_entry.id   AF-A0A1C5E2J7-F1
#
_cell.length_a   1.000
_cell.length_b   1.000
_cell.length_c   1.000
_cell.angle_alpha   90.00
_cell.angle_beta   90.00
_cell.angle_gamma   90.00
#
_symmetry.space_group_name_H-M   'P 1'
#
loop_
_entity.id
_entity.type
_entity.pdbx_description
1 polymer ?
#
loop_
_entity_poly.entity_id
_entity_poly.type
_entity_poly.pdbx_seq_one_letter_code
_entity_poly.pdbx_strand_id
1 'polypeptide(L)'
;MAERATHRDRLRALEFEAFVAGAGGRLLHTATLLTGEPSQPPGAYVRAEALLRVALARTYADWDRLHGGDPYDRARRELALRFAREARRHQRPRGGLLDRLTPMERLVLVLRMYEEVGEEQTAALLGLPADRIRAVCARAVATLRTAG
;
A
#
# COMPACT_ATOMS: atom_id res chain seq x y z
N MET A 1 -19.27 -29.82 16.90
CA MET A 1 -18.15 -28.86 17.03
C MET A 1 -17.53 -28.49 15.68
N ALA A 2 -17.29 -29.44 14.77
CA ALA A 2 -16.76 -29.17 13.42
C ALA A 2 -17.61 -28.19 12.60
N GLU A 3 -18.94 -28.31 12.65
CA GLU A 3 -19.87 -27.46 11.89
C GLU A 3 -19.80 -25.96 12.27
N ARG A 4 -19.50 -25.64 13.54
CA ARG A 4 -19.33 -24.26 14.01
C ARG A 4 -18.01 -23.64 13.53
N ALA A 5 -16.95 -24.45 13.40
CA ALA A 5 -15.68 -24.00 12.84
C ALA A 5 -15.82 -23.69 11.35
N THR A 6 -16.46 -24.59 10.59
CA THR A 6 -16.72 -24.40 9.16
C THR A 6 -17.62 -23.17 8.88
N HIS A 7 -18.60 -22.91 9.74
CA HIS A 7 -19.45 -21.72 9.60
C HIS A 7 -18.67 -20.42 9.85
N ARG A 8 -17.81 -20.39 10.88
CA ARG A 8 -16.94 -19.23 11.17
C ARG A 8 -15.98 -18.95 10.03
N ASP A 9 -15.36 -19.98 9.46
CA ASP A 9 -14.43 -19.82 8.33
C ASP A 9 -15.14 -19.24 7.09
N ARG A 10 -16.38 -19.65 6.83
CA ARG A 10 -17.21 -19.11 5.74
C ARG A 10 -17.57 -17.64 5.97
N LEU A 11 -17.99 -17.29 7.18
CA LEU A 11 -18.29 -15.89 7.52
C LEU A 11 -17.05 -15.00 7.34
N ARG A 12 -15.90 -15.46 7.85
CA ARG A 12 -14.61 -14.76 7.68
C ARG A 12 -14.27 -14.52 6.21
N ALA A 13 -14.46 -15.54 5.37
CA ALA A 13 -14.21 -15.43 3.93
C ALA A 13 -15.15 -14.41 3.27
N LEU A 14 -16.45 -14.43 3.61
CA LEU A 14 -17.43 -13.49 3.06
C LEU A 14 -17.15 -12.04 3.48
N GLU A 15 -16.78 -11.81 4.75
CA GLU A 15 -16.39 -10.49 5.24
C GLU A 15 -15.15 -9.97 4.51
N PHE A 16 -14.16 -10.85 4.31
CA PHE A 16 -12.94 -10.51 3.57
C PHE A 16 -13.24 -10.22 2.10
N GLU A 17 -14.09 -11.01 1.45
CA GLU A 17 -14.52 -10.79 0.07
C GLU A 17 -15.25 -9.44 -0.07
N ALA A 18 -16.16 -9.11 0.84
CA ALA A 18 -16.83 -7.82 0.87
C ALA A 18 -15.84 -6.66 1.05
N PHE A 19 -14.85 -6.81 1.93
CA PHE A 19 -13.77 -5.85 2.09
C PHE A 19 -12.96 -5.66 0.80
N VAL A 20 -12.52 -6.75 0.16
CA VAL A 20 -11.75 -6.69 -1.08
C VAL A 20 -12.57 -6.08 -2.22
N ALA A 21 -13.86 -6.39 -2.31
CA ALA A 21 -14.76 -5.79 -3.29
C ALA A 21 -14.88 -4.26 -3.11
N GLY A 22 -14.90 -3.77 -1.87
CA GLY A 22 -15.00 -2.34 -1.57
C GLY A 22 -13.66 -1.57 -1.63
N ALA A 23 -12.56 -2.19 -1.21
CA ALA A 23 -11.26 -1.54 -1.02
C ALA A 23 -10.22 -1.89 -2.09
N GLY A 24 -10.39 -2.99 -2.82
CA GLY A 24 -9.37 -3.58 -3.69
C GLY A 24 -8.91 -2.62 -4.79
N GLY A 25 -9.82 -1.87 -5.40
CA GLY A 25 -9.48 -0.88 -6.42
C GLY A 25 -8.58 0.25 -5.89
N ARG A 26 -8.89 0.79 -4.71
CA ARG A 26 -8.08 1.83 -4.07
C ARG A 26 -6.70 1.29 -3.69
N LEU A 27 -6.65 0.13 -3.04
CA LEU A 27 -5.38 -0.52 -2.65
C LEU A 27 -4.51 -0.89 -3.86
N LEU A 28 -5.12 -1.29 -4.98
CA LEU A 28 -4.40 -1.52 -6.23
C LEU A 28 -3.80 -0.23 -6.78
N HIS A 29 -4.56 0.87 -6.76
CA HIS A 29 -4.04 2.17 -7.16
C HIS A 29 -2.87 2.62 -6.29
N THR A 30 -2.97 2.44 -4.96
CA THR A 30 -1.87 2.68 -4.02
C THR A 30 -0.63 1.87 -4.42
N ALA A 31 -0.80 0.57 -4.67
CA ALA A 31 0.29 -0.30 -5.09
C ALA A 31 0.92 0.15 -6.41
N THR A 32 0.12 0.57 -7.40
CA THR A 32 0.60 1.08 -8.70
C THR A 32 1.44 2.33 -8.55
N LEU A 33 1.00 3.28 -7.71
CA LEU A 33 1.77 4.49 -7.39
C LEU A 33 3.10 4.13 -6.70
N LEU A 34 3.10 3.18 -5.77
CA LEU A 34 4.31 2.73 -5.08
C LEU A 34 5.29 2.04 -6.03
N THR A 35 4.83 1.13 -6.87
CA THR A 35 5.71 0.38 -7.80
C THR A 35 6.24 1.22 -8.96
N GLY A 36 5.63 2.39 -9.19
CA GLY A 36 5.96 3.31 -10.28
C GLY A 36 5.51 2.77 -11.64
N GLU A 37 4.56 1.84 -11.67
CA GLU A 37 4.01 1.29 -12.90
C GLU A 37 2.91 2.21 -13.48
N PRO A 38 2.69 2.21 -14.80
CA PRO A 38 1.58 2.93 -15.40
C PRO A 38 0.25 2.29 -14.99
N SER A 39 -0.77 3.11 -14.80
CA SER A 39 -2.13 2.64 -14.46
C SER A 39 -2.93 2.17 -15.68
N GLN A 40 -2.42 2.38 -16.90
CA GLN A 40 -3.03 1.99 -18.16
C GLN A 40 -1.97 1.55 -19.17
N PRO A 41 -2.29 0.62 -20.09
CA PRO A 41 -3.53 -0.17 -20.16
C PRO A 41 -3.63 -1.22 -19.03
N PRO A 42 -4.77 -1.91 -18.86
CA PRO A 42 -4.89 -3.03 -17.94
C PRO A 42 -3.79 -4.07 -18.17
N GLY A 43 -3.21 -4.58 -17.08
CA GLY A 43 -2.08 -5.53 -17.13
C GLY A 43 -0.69 -4.88 -17.16
N ALA A 44 -0.58 -3.55 -17.25
CA ALA A 44 0.72 -2.86 -17.21
C ALA A 44 1.34 -2.74 -15.80
N TYR A 45 0.59 -3.08 -14.74
CA TYR A 45 0.94 -2.93 -13.33
C TYR A 45 1.10 -4.28 -12.60
N VAL A 46 1.82 -5.22 -13.22
CA VAL A 46 2.02 -6.60 -12.74
C VAL A 46 2.64 -6.65 -11.34
N ARG A 47 3.58 -5.76 -11.02
CA ARG A 47 4.21 -5.75 -9.69
C ARG A 47 3.28 -5.16 -8.63
N ALA A 48 2.45 -4.18 -9.00
CA ALA A 48 1.42 -3.65 -8.12
C ALA A 48 0.41 -4.74 -7.72
N GLU A 49 -0.04 -5.55 -8.69
CA GLU A 49 -0.91 -6.70 -8.41
C GLU A 49 -0.22 -7.74 -7.52
N ALA A 50 1.05 -8.03 -7.78
CA ALA A 50 1.82 -8.95 -6.94
C ALA A 50 1.98 -8.44 -5.51
N LEU A 51 2.28 -7.15 -5.34
CA LEU A 51 2.39 -6.50 -4.05
C LEU A 51 1.06 -6.53 -3.29
N LEU A 52 -0.04 -6.18 -3.97
CA LEU A 52 -1.39 -6.21 -3.42
C LEU A 52 -1.81 -7.61 -2.98
N ARG A 53 -1.59 -8.61 -3.83
CA ARG A 53 -1.93 -10.00 -3.53
C ARG A 53 -1.26 -10.49 -2.24
N VAL A 54 0.01 -10.15 -2.05
CA VAL A 54 0.73 -10.51 -0.81
C VAL A 54 0.19 -9.76 0.40
N ALA A 55 -0.09 -8.45 0.26
CA ALA A 55 -0.64 -7.65 1.36
C ALA A 55 -2.05 -8.14 1.78
N LEU A 56 -2.91 -8.45 0.82
CA LEU A 56 -4.24 -9.01 1.06
C LEU A 56 -4.15 -10.40 1.71
N ALA A 57 -3.25 -11.27 1.24
CA ALA A 57 -3.03 -12.58 1.86
C ALA A 57 -2.57 -12.46 3.33
N ARG A 58 -1.68 -11.50 3.64
CA ARG A 58 -1.27 -11.22 5.02
C ARG A 58 -2.39 -10.64 5.87
N THR A 59 -3.18 -9.73 5.30
CA THR A 59 -4.35 -9.15 5.96
C THR A 59 -5.37 -10.24 6.30
N TYR A 60 -5.64 -11.17 5.37
CA TYR A 60 -6.53 -12.30 5.61
C TYR A 60 -5.98 -13.27 6.65
N ALA A 61 -4.67 -13.55 6.64
CA ALA A 61 -4.04 -14.44 7.61
C ALA A 61 -4.13 -13.91 9.05
N ASP A 62 -4.16 -12.59 9.23
CA ASP A 62 -4.34 -11.93 10.53
C ASP A 62 -5.79 -11.47 10.78
N TRP A 63 -6.75 -11.86 9.93
CA TRP A 63 -8.12 -11.32 9.95
C TRP A 63 -8.82 -11.50 11.30
N ASP A 64 -8.70 -12.70 11.88
CA ASP A 64 -9.29 -12.98 13.19
C ASP A 64 -8.68 -12.13 14.30
N ARG A 65 -7.43 -11.66 14.13
CA ARG A 65 -6.75 -10.82 15.13
C ARG A 65 -7.13 -9.35 15.02
N LEU A 66 -7.75 -8.92 13.92
CA LEU A 66 -8.10 -7.51 13.72
C LEU A 66 -9.13 -7.01 14.75
N HIS A 67 -9.96 -7.85 15.37
CA HIS A 67 -10.92 -7.54 16.46
C HIS A 67 -11.36 -6.05 16.56
N GLY A 68 -12.08 -5.55 15.55
CA GLY A 68 -12.62 -4.18 15.53
C GLY A 68 -11.65 -3.08 15.04
N GLY A 69 -10.44 -3.44 14.65
CA GLY A 69 -9.51 -2.59 13.90
C GLY A 69 -9.92 -2.47 12.43
N ASP A 70 -9.41 -1.43 11.77
CA ASP A 70 -9.71 -1.12 10.36
C ASP A 70 -8.93 -2.06 9.40
N PRO A 71 -9.61 -2.93 8.62
CA PRO A 71 -8.98 -3.78 7.63
C PRO A 71 -8.26 -3.01 6.52
N TYR A 72 -8.76 -1.82 6.16
CA TYR A 72 -8.14 -0.98 5.13
C TYR A 72 -6.77 -0.49 5.61
N ASP A 73 -6.71 0.06 6.83
CA ASP A 73 -5.46 0.49 7.44
C ASP A 73 -4.45 -0.64 7.60
N ARG A 74 -4.91 -1.86 7.96
CA ARG A 74 -4.02 -3.04 7.98
C ARG A 74 -3.44 -3.35 6.61
N ALA A 75 -4.28 -3.44 5.58
CA ALA A 75 -3.84 -3.74 4.22
C ALA A 75 -2.89 -2.67 3.68
N ARG A 76 -3.18 -1.40 3.93
CA ARG A 76 -2.30 -0.26 3.57
C ARG A 76 -0.95 -0.35 4.26
N ARG A 77 -0.91 -0.64 5.57
CA ARG A 77 0.35 -0.83 6.31
C ARG A 77 1.16 -2.00 5.76
N GLU A 78 0.51 -3.12 5.44
CA GLU A 78 1.17 -4.27 4.81
C GLU A 78 1.75 -3.92 3.43
N LEU A 79 1.01 -3.20 2.59
CA LEU A 79 1.51 -2.68 1.30
C LEU A 79 2.78 -1.84 1.50
N ALA A 80 2.71 -0.84 2.38
CA ALA A 80 3.81 0.09 2.64
C ALA A 80 5.06 -0.62 3.16
N LEU A 81 4.91 -1.47 4.18
CA LEU A 81 6.02 -2.21 4.78
C LEU A 81 6.62 -3.22 3.81
N ARG A 82 5.79 -3.91 3.00
CA ARG A 82 6.27 -4.85 2.00
C ARG A 82 7.05 -4.13 0.91
N PHE A 83 6.52 -3.02 0.39
CA PHE A 83 7.20 -2.18 -0.60
C PHE A 83 8.53 -1.65 -0.07
N ALA A 84 8.58 -1.15 1.16
CA ALA A 84 9.81 -0.66 1.78
C ALA A 84 10.91 -1.74 1.83
N ARG A 85 10.56 -2.98 2.19
CA ARG A 85 11.50 -4.13 2.18
C ARG A 85 11.97 -4.48 0.77
N GLU A 86 11.14 -4.24 -0.24
CA GLU A 86 11.45 -4.53 -1.65
C GLU A 86 11.95 -3.32 -2.43
N ALA A 87 12.21 -2.18 -1.78
CA ALA A 87 12.51 -0.91 -2.43
C ALA A 87 13.61 -1.01 -3.51
N ARG A 88 14.62 -1.86 -3.29
CA ARG A 88 15.70 -2.11 -4.28
C ARG A 88 15.17 -2.67 -5.60
N ARG A 89 14.14 -3.51 -5.58
CA ARG A 89 13.49 -4.06 -6.78
C ARG A 89 12.76 -2.98 -7.57
N HIS A 90 12.42 -1.84 -6.96
CA HIS A 90 11.62 -0.77 -7.53
C HIS A 90 12.41 0.50 -7.90
N GLN A 91 13.74 0.42 -7.90
CA GLN A 91 14.60 1.56 -8.26
C GLN A 91 14.56 1.89 -9.75
N ARG A 92 14.35 0.89 -10.61
CA ARG A 92 14.31 1.10 -12.06
C ARG A 92 13.00 1.80 -12.46
N PRO A 93 13.09 2.81 -13.36
CA PRO A 93 11.95 3.42 -14.00
C PRO A 93 11.06 2.37 -14.73
N ARG A 94 9.74 2.57 -14.73
CA ARG A 94 8.70 1.71 -15.33
C ARG A 94 7.64 2.46 -16.12
N GLY A 95 7.74 3.78 -16.25
CA GLY A 95 6.83 4.61 -17.05
C GLY A 95 5.54 5.05 -16.33
N GLY A 96 5.45 4.86 -15.02
CA GLY A 96 4.32 5.37 -14.23
C GLY A 96 4.40 6.85 -13.88
N LEU A 97 3.35 7.36 -13.25
CA LEU A 97 3.24 8.79 -12.87
C LEU A 97 4.37 9.25 -11.95
N LEU A 98 4.77 8.40 -11.00
CA LEU A 98 5.75 8.72 -9.96
C LEU A 98 7.17 8.23 -10.28
N ASP A 99 7.43 7.87 -11.53
CA ASP A 99 8.62 7.11 -11.92
C ASP A 99 9.95 7.85 -11.72
N ARG A 100 9.89 9.18 -11.69
CA ARG A 100 11.05 10.06 -11.40
C ARG A 100 11.45 10.10 -9.93
N LEU A 101 10.58 9.66 -9.04
CA LEU A 101 10.83 9.65 -7.61
C LEU A 101 11.58 8.38 -7.22
N THR A 102 12.48 8.51 -6.26
CA THR A 102 13.08 7.35 -5.60
C THR A 102 11.99 6.52 -4.89
N PRO A 103 12.22 5.23 -4.60
CA PRO A 103 11.26 4.42 -3.85
C PRO A 103 10.84 5.04 -2.52
N MET A 104 11.77 5.67 -1.79
CA MET A 104 11.44 6.32 -0.51
C MET A 104 10.58 7.57 -0.70
N GLU A 105 10.86 8.39 -1.72
CA GLU A 105 10.02 9.55 -2.06
C GLU A 105 8.62 9.12 -2.48
N ARG A 106 8.49 8.07 -3.31
CA ARG A 106 7.18 7.52 -3.67
C ARG A 106 6.42 7.03 -2.44
N LEU A 107 7.08 6.26 -1.57
CA LEU A 107 6.46 5.73 -0.36
C LEU A 107 5.91 6.84 0.53
N VAL A 108 6.74 7.85 0.82
CA VAL A 108 6.34 8.98 1.67
C VAL A 108 5.25 9.80 0.98
N LEU A 109 5.40 10.13 -0.30
CA LEU A 109 4.41 10.92 -1.04
C LEU A 109 3.05 10.21 -1.10
N VAL A 110 3.03 8.91 -1.44
CA VAL A 110 1.78 8.13 -1.52
C VAL A 110 1.10 8.06 -0.16
N LEU A 111 1.84 7.76 0.91
CA LEU A 111 1.26 7.72 2.25
C LEU A 111 0.72 9.09 2.70
N ARG A 112 1.45 10.17 2.46
CA ARG A 112 1.08 11.51 2.95
C ARG A 112 0.01 12.19 2.09
N MET A 113 0.07 12.04 0.77
CA MET A 113 -0.74 12.83 -0.17
C MET A 113 -1.89 12.05 -0.78
N TYR A 114 -1.74 10.73 -1.01
CA TYR A 114 -2.80 9.91 -1.62
C TYR A 114 -3.61 9.14 -0.58
N GLU A 115 -2.93 8.56 0.42
CA GLU A 115 -3.57 7.86 1.53
C GLU A 115 -3.92 8.78 2.72
N GLU A 116 -3.49 10.04 2.67
CA GLU A 116 -3.72 11.08 3.68
C GLU A 116 -3.31 10.66 5.10
N VAL A 117 -2.35 9.73 5.22
CA VAL A 117 -1.82 9.27 6.51
C VAL A 117 -1.02 10.40 7.13
N GLY A 118 -1.25 10.73 8.40
CA GLY A 118 -0.55 11.79 9.12
C GLY A 118 0.98 11.64 9.11
N GLU A 119 1.70 12.74 9.33
CA GLU A 119 3.17 12.73 9.31
C GLU A 119 3.74 11.83 10.42
N GLU A 120 3.24 11.98 11.64
CA GLU A 120 3.64 11.16 12.80
C GLU A 120 3.31 9.67 12.61
N GLN A 121 2.16 9.37 12.01
CA GLN A 121 1.75 7.99 11.72
C GLN A 121 2.64 7.37 10.65
N THR A 122 3.01 8.15 9.62
CA THR A 122 3.96 7.73 8.59
C THR A 122 5.35 7.51 9.18
N ALA A 123 5.80 8.42 10.05
CA ALA A 123 7.07 8.34 10.77
C ALA A 123 7.15 7.06 11.61
N ALA A 124 6.12 6.80 12.42
CA ALA A 124 6.00 5.60 13.23
C ALA A 124 5.98 4.31 12.38
N LEU A 125 5.22 4.31 11.27
CA LEU A 125 5.14 3.15 10.37
C LEU A 125 6.49 2.82 9.73
N LEU A 126 7.27 3.83 9.36
CA LEU A 126 8.56 3.66 8.66
C LEU A 126 9.77 3.58 9.62
N GLY A 127 9.57 3.83 10.92
CA GLY A 127 10.67 3.90 11.89
C GLY A 127 11.63 5.06 11.62
N LEU A 128 11.11 6.20 11.17
CA LEU A 128 11.89 7.39 10.81
C LEU A 128 11.42 8.61 11.62
N PRO A 129 12.27 9.64 11.84
CA PRO A 129 11.83 10.89 12.45
C PRO A 129 10.79 11.63 11.59
N ALA A 130 9.81 12.29 12.22
CA ALA A 130 8.78 13.08 11.53
C ALA A 130 9.39 14.17 10.61
N ASP A 131 10.43 14.86 11.07
CA ASP A 131 11.15 15.85 10.25
C ASP A 131 11.75 15.25 8.98
N ARG A 132 12.21 13.99 9.04
CA ARG A 132 12.70 13.28 7.86
C ARG A 132 11.57 12.97 6.90
N ILE A 133 10.39 12.58 7.39
CA ILE A 133 9.20 12.39 6.55
C ILE A 133 8.82 13.69 5.84
N ARG A 134 8.78 14.81 6.59
CA ARG A 134 8.50 16.14 6.05
C ARG A 134 9.49 16.52 4.94
N ALA A 135 10.79 16.35 5.20
CA ALA A 135 11.85 16.68 4.24
C ALA A 135 11.77 15.82 2.97
N VAL A 136 11.51 14.51 3.10
CA VAL A 136 11.34 13.62 1.94
C VAL A 136 10.09 13.99 1.14
N CYS A 137 8.97 14.31 1.80
CA CYS A 137 7.74 14.73 1.13
C CYS A 137 7.93 16.03 0.34
N ALA A 138 8.58 17.03 0.95
CA ALA A 138 8.90 18.29 0.29
C ALA A 138 9.80 18.10 -0.94
N ARG A 139 10.82 17.24 -0.82
CA ARG A 139 11.70 16.88 -1.95
C ARG A 139 10.93 16.20 -3.07
N ALA A 140 10.10 15.21 -2.75
CA ALA A 140 9.28 14.49 -3.73
C ALA A 140 8.37 15.45 -4.52
N VAL A 141 7.70 16.37 -3.83
CA VAL A 141 6.86 17.41 -4.48
C VAL A 141 7.70 18.33 -5.36
N ALA A 142 8.88 18.75 -4.91
CA ALA A 142 9.77 19.58 -5.72
C ALA A 142 10.21 18.86 -7.01
N THR A 143 10.61 17.58 -6.91
CA THR A 143 10.99 16.75 -8.06
C THR A 143 9.86 16.56 -9.07
N LEU A 144 8.60 16.51 -8.64
CA LEU A 144 7.45 16.43 -9.55
C LEU A 144 7.13 17.78 -10.21
N ARG A 145 7.48 18.91 -9.60
CA ARG A 145 7.24 20.25 -10.14
C ARG A 145 8.25 20.69 -11.19
N THR A 146 9.52 20.29 -11.09
CA THR A 146 10.59 20.66 -12.04
C THR A 146 10.50 19.96 -13.41
N ALA A 147 9.31 19.49 -13.74
CA ALA A 147 9.14 18.20 -14.38
C ALA A 147 7.85 18.16 -15.22
N GLY A 148 6.98 19.16 -15.04
CA GLY A 148 6.01 19.61 -16.04
C GLY A 148 6.48 20.95 -16.59
#